data_AF-A0A6I2IXK7-F1
#
_entry.id   AF-A0A6I2IXK7-F1
#
_cell.length_a   1.000
_cell.length_b   1.000
_cell.length_c   1.000
_cell.angle_alpha   90.00
_cell.angle_beta   90.00
_cell.angle_gamma   90.00
#
_symmetry.space_group_name_H-M   'P 1'
#
loop_
_entity.id
_entity.type
_entity.pdbx_description
1 polymer ?
#
loop_
_entity_poly.entity_id
_entity_poly.type
_entity_poly.pdbx_seq_one_letter_code
_entity_poly.pdbx_strand_id
1 'polypeptide(L)' 'MKQRVDRQKPVIGIHKQTGEQVYFPSPYYAPGFHRSGINEAISGRAKSHRGYLWRYATKHEREQFAQH' A
#
# COMPACT_ATOMS: atom_id res chain seq x y z
N MET A 1 24.67 -7.33 9.59
CA MET A 1 23.35 -7.83 9.17
C MET A 1 22.79 -6.91 8.09
N LYS A 2 22.83 -7.30 6.80
CA LYS A 2 22.18 -6.51 5.74
C LYS A 2 20.68 -6.69 5.90
N GLN A 3 19.97 -5.66 6.39
CA GLN A 3 18.51 -5.66 6.41
C GLN A 3 18.02 -6.02 5.00
N ARG A 4 17.12 -7.00 4.90
CA ARG A 4 16.48 -7.37 3.64
C ARG A 4 15.51 -6.26 3.24
N VAL A 5 16.03 -5.20 2.62
CA VAL A 5 15.24 -4.12 2.01
C VAL A 5 14.32 -4.66 0.91
N ASP A 6 14.64 -5.84 0.36
CA ASP A 6 14.02 -6.44 -0.82
C ASP A 6 12.63 -7.08 -0.63
N ARG A 7 12.19 -7.35 0.62
CA ARG A 7 10.94 -8.11 0.86
C ARG A 7 9.73 -7.30 1.26
N GLN A 8 9.90 -6.02 1.56
CA GLN A 8 8.76 -5.17 1.89
C GLN A 8 8.17 -4.64 0.58
N LYS A 9 6.88 -4.93 0.37
CA LYS A 9 6.11 -4.44 -0.77
C LYS A 9 5.23 -3.28 -0.28
N PRO A 10 5.77 -2.06 -0.22
CA PRO A 10 5.01 -0.91 0.24
C PRO A 10 3.86 -0.64 -0.71
N VAL A 11 2.76 -0.19 -0.13
CA VAL A 11 1.48 -0.01 -0.81
C VAL A 11 0.92 1.36 -0.48
N ILE A 12 0.24 1.94 -1.46
CA ILE A 12 -0.50 3.18 -1.32
C ILE A 12 -1.97 2.88 -1.58
N GLY A 13 -2.81 3.31 -0.66
CA GLY A 13 -4.26 3.35 -0.80
C GLY A 13 -4.72 4.77 -1.09
N ILE A 14 -5.53 4.97 -2.12
CA ILE A 14 -6.13 6.28 -2.46
C ILE A 14 -7.64 6.19 -2.25
N HIS A 15 -8.19 6.99 -1.33
CA HIS A 15 -9.62 6.99 -1.06
C HIS A 15 -10.40 7.54 -2.26
N LYS A 16 -11.36 6.77 -2.76
CA LYS A 16 -12.06 7.07 -4.02
C LYS A 16 -12.86 8.36 -4.01
N GLN A 17 -13.36 8.77 -2.85
CA GLN A 17 -14.24 9.93 -2.73
C GLN A 17 -13.49 11.19 -2.32
N THR A 18 -12.51 11.06 -1.41
CA THR A 18 -11.80 12.22 -0.84
C THR A 18 -10.43 12.45 -1.48
N GLY A 19 -9.89 11.47 -2.21
CA GLY A 19 -8.53 11.52 -2.75
C GLY A 19 -7.43 11.34 -1.69
N GLU A 20 -7.80 11.11 -0.43
CA GLU A 20 -6.86 10.92 0.67
C GLU A 20 -5.95 9.71 0.43
N GLN A 21 -4.66 9.88 0.65
CA GLN A 21 -3.67 8.83 0.42
C GLN A 21 -3.14 8.28 1.75
N VAL A 22 -3.09 6.96 1.84
CA VAL A 22 -2.47 6.24 2.96
C VAL A 22 -1.29 5.43 2.44
N TYR A 23 -0.16 5.55 3.11
CA TYR A 23 1.05 4.78 2.79
C TYR A 23 1.30 3.74 3.87
N PHE A 24 1.58 2.51 3.45
CA PHE A 24 2.03 1.46 4.35
C PHE A 24 3.30 0.80 3.82
N PRO A 25 4.31 0.54 4.68
CA PRO A 25 5.54 -0.14 4.28
C PRO A 25 5.31 -1.58 3.82
N SER A 26 4.17 -2.17 4.20
CA SER A 26 3.69 -3.47 3.75
C SER A 26 2.17 -3.54 3.92
N PRO A 27 1.43 -4.28 3.07
CA PRO A 27 0.00 -4.55 3.28
C PRO A 27 -0.27 -5.31 4.59
N TYR A 28 0.74 -5.89 5.22
CA TYR A 28 0.63 -6.51 6.55
C TYR A 28 0.46 -5.48 7.66
N TYR A 29 1.02 -4.27 7.49
CA TYR A 29 1.00 -3.19 8.47
C TYR A 29 -0.07 -2.14 8.17
N ALA A 30 -1.15 -2.53 7.47
CA ALA A 30 -2.27 -1.65 7.13
C ALA A 30 -3.44 -1.87 8.12
N PRO A 31 -3.44 -1.20 9.30
CA PRO A 31 -4.50 -1.38 10.28
C PRO A 31 -5.87 -1.00 9.70
N GLY A 32 -6.91 -1.78 10.03
CA GLY A 32 -8.25 -1.59 9.47
C GLY A 32 -8.46 -2.14 8.06
N PHE A 33 -7.40 -2.62 7.41
CA PHE A 33 -7.45 -3.25 6.10
C PHE A 33 -7.02 -4.71 6.16
N HIS A 34 -7.65 -5.55 5.33
CA HIS A 34 -7.29 -6.96 5.26
C HIS A 34 -6.29 -7.15 4.13
N ARG A 35 -5.19 -7.84 4.41
CA ARG A 35 -4.11 -8.09 3.44
C ARG A 35 -4.65 -8.71 2.15
N SER A 36 -5.58 -9.66 2.23
CA SER A 36 -6.16 -10.30 1.04
C SER A 36 -6.91 -9.28 0.17
N GLY A 37 -7.73 -8.41 0.78
CA GLY A 37 -8.47 -7.38 0.08
C GLY A 37 -7.56 -6.34 -0.59
N ILE A 38 -6.45 -5.97 0.06
CA ILE A 38 -5.42 -5.12 -0.56
C ILE A 38 -4.81 -5.81 -1.78
N ASN A 39 -4.43 -7.08 -1.66
CA ASN A 39 -3.83 -7.83 -2.77
C ASN A 39 -4.81 -8.06 -3.92
N GLU A 40 -6.09 -8.32 -3.62
CA GLU A 40 -7.14 -8.44 -4.63
C GLU A 40 -7.36 -7.13 -5.37
N ALA A 41 -7.33 -6.00 -4.66
CA ALA A 41 -7.41 -4.67 -5.26
C ALA A 41 -6.19 -4.37 -6.15
N ILE A 42 -4.97 -4.67 -5.68
CA ILE A 42 -3.74 -4.47 -6.46
C ILE A 42 -3.71 -5.35 -7.71
N SER A 43 -4.19 -6.60 -7.61
CA SER A 43 -4.23 -7.54 -8.74
C SER A 43 -5.39 -7.32 -9.70
N GLY A 44 -6.26 -6.34 -9.42
CA GLY A 44 -7.44 -6.04 -10.24
C GLY A 44 -8.60 -7.05 -10.08
N ARG A 45 -8.49 -8.02 -9.16
CA ARG A 45 -9.59 -8.94 -8.82
C ARG A 45 -10.71 -8.24 -8.05
N ALA A 46 -10.38 -7.17 -7.32
CA ALA A 46 -11.32 -6.25 -6.72
C ALA A 46 -11.09 -4.84 -7.27
N LYS A 47 -12.16 -4.06 -7.47
CA LYS A 47 -12.04 -2.66 -7.93
C LYS A 47 -11.48 -1.73 -6.85
N SER A 48 -11.70 -2.06 -5.57
CA SER A 48 -11.26 -1.29 -4.41
C SER A 48 -11.44 -2.13 -3.15
N HIS A 49 -10.72 -1.80 -2.09
CA HIS A 49 -10.91 -2.40 -0.77
C HIS A 49 -11.16 -1.29 0.26
N ARG A 50 -12.28 -1.37 0.99
CA ARG A 50 -12.70 -0.39 2.01
C ARG A 50 -12.79 1.07 1.52
N GLY A 51 -13.15 1.27 0.25
CA GLY A 51 -13.21 2.62 -0.35
C GLY A 51 -11.87 3.15 -0.90
N TYR A 52 -10.78 2.39 -0.75
CA TYR A 52 -9.46 2.75 -1.25
C TYR A 52 -9.08 1.95 -2.51
N LEU A 53 -8.46 2.63 -3.46
CA LEU A 53 -7.75 2.05 -4.60
C LEU A 53 -6.32 1.73 -4.17
N TRP A 54 -5.89 0.49 -4.36
CA TRP A 54 -4.61 0.02 -3.87
C TRP A 54 -3.62 -0.20 -5.01
N ARG A 55 -2.39 0.27 -4.83
CA ARG A 55 -1.26 0.01 -5.73
C ARG A 55 0.03 -0.15 -4.94
N TYR A 56 1.05 -0.73 -5.58
CA TYR A 56 2.39 -0.67 -5.03
C TYR A 56 2.95 0.75 -5.09
N ALA A 57 3.72 1.11 -4.07
CA ALA A 57 4.43 2.37 -4.04
C ALA A 57 5.58 2.36 -5.08
N THR A 58 5.75 3.48 -5.77
CA THR A 58 6.85 3.68 -6.71
C THR A 58 8.19 3.81 -5.97
N LYS A 59 9.32 3.81 -6.69
CA LYS A 59 10.64 4.05 -6.07
C LYS A 59 10.69 5.40 -5.37
N HIS A 60 10.18 6.45 -6.02
CA HIS A 60 10.19 7.80 -5.48
C HIS A 60 9.36 7.93 -4.19
N GLU A 61 8.15 7.37 -4.18
CA GLU A 61 7.28 7.39 -2.99
C GLU A 61 7.92 6.62 -1.83
N ARG A 62 8.53 5.46 -2.11
CA ARG A 62 9.26 4.70 -1.10
C ARG A 62 10.37 5.53 -0.44
N GLU A 63 11.11 6.29 -1.22
CA GLU A 63 12.19 7.15 -0.72
C GLU A 63 11.64 8.32 0.09
N GLN A 64 10.54 8.95 -0.37
CA GLN A 64 9.87 10.05 0.32
C GLN A 64 9.36 9.62 1.71
N PHE A 65 8.73 8.45 1.81
CA PHE A 65 8.16 7.95 3.08
C PHE A 65 9.17 7.21 3.96
N ALA A 66 10.39 6.94 3.49
CA ALA A 66 11.45 6.33 4.30
C ALA A 66 12.30 7.33 5.09
N GLN A 67 12.15 8.64 4.82
CA GLN A 67 12.93 9.71 5.46
C GLN A 67 12.23 10.37 6.67
N HIS A 68 11.04 9.90 7.04
CA HIS A 68 10.26 10.37 8.18
C HIS A 68 10.17 9.29 9.26
#